data_AF-A0AAD7M564-F1
#
_entry.id   AF-A0AAD7M564-F1
#
_cell.length_a   1.000
_cell.length_b   1.000
_cell.length_c   1.000
_cell.angle_alpha   90.00
_cell.angle_beta   90.00
_cell.angle_gamma   90.00
#
_symmetry.space_group_name_H-M   'P 1'
#
loop_
_entity.id
_entity.type
_entity.pdbx_description
1 polymer ?
#
loop_
_entity_poly.entity_id
_entity_poly.type
_entity_poly.pdbx_seq_one_letter_code
_entity_poly.pdbx_strand_id
1 'polypeptide(L)'
;MDSASVQSVETTCSGELELLFEYFESEQPQRRRPLHEKYSVAWYPIYRIPDGNFRAAFLTYHSLGHLVRRSTKIDYPSVDASMISPVVGLRSYNAQEECWFQLRHSVLPDTAKLSGLSSSGILKERLRTLEETATLMARAVVNKGNLIFANRHPDYKFFLSRRHL
;
A
#
# COMPACT_ATOMS: atom_id res chain seq x y z
N MET A 1 38.84 -8.29 -32.05
CA MET A 1 37.74 -8.96 -31.32
C MET A 1 37.85 -8.52 -29.88
N ASP A 2 37.25 -7.38 -29.57
CA ASP A 2 37.31 -6.79 -28.23
C ASP A 2 36.26 -7.46 -27.35
N SER A 3 36.72 -8.19 -26.32
CA SER A 3 35.86 -8.72 -25.27
C SER A 3 35.81 -7.72 -24.13
N ALA A 4 34.75 -6.91 -24.08
CA ALA A 4 34.46 -6.03 -22.96
C ALA A 4 33.95 -6.87 -21.78
N SER A 5 34.74 -6.92 -20.70
CA SER A 5 34.37 -7.49 -19.41
C SER A 5 33.31 -6.60 -18.76
N VAL A 6 32.08 -7.10 -18.63
CA VAL A 6 31.01 -6.45 -17.89
C VAL A 6 31.23 -6.75 -16.42
N GLN A 7 31.80 -5.80 -15.68
CA GLN A 7 31.81 -5.87 -14.22
C GLN A 7 30.40 -5.57 -13.70
N SER A 8 29.75 -6.62 -13.19
CA SER A 8 28.52 -6.51 -12.40
C SER A 8 28.85 -5.78 -11.10
N VAL A 9 28.49 -4.50 -11.02
CA VAL A 9 28.54 -3.74 -9.78
C VAL A 9 27.40 -4.24 -8.90
N GLU A 10 27.71 -5.15 -7.97
CA GLU A 10 26.84 -5.44 -6.83
C GLU A 10 26.64 -4.15 -6.05
N THR A 11 25.51 -3.49 -6.30
CA THR A 11 25.09 -2.36 -5.49
C THR A 11 24.53 -2.96 -4.21
N THR A 12 25.37 -3.11 -3.20
CA THR A 12 24.93 -3.31 -1.83
C THR A 12 24.10 -2.09 -1.45
N CYS A 13 22.78 -2.21 -1.64
CA CYS A 13 21.80 -1.25 -1.13
C CYS A 13 21.71 -1.45 0.40
N SER A 14 22.78 -1.07 1.09
CA SER A 14 22.79 -0.87 2.54
C SER A 14 22.24 0.55 2.83
N GLY A 15 21.09 0.88 2.24
CA GLY A 15 20.30 2.01 2.71
C GLY A 15 19.35 1.44 3.74
N GLU A 16 19.62 1.67 5.02
CA GLU A 16 18.58 1.58 6.04
C GLU A 16 17.46 2.53 5.59
N LEU A 17 16.43 1.98 4.93
CA LEU A 17 15.27 2.73 4.48
C LEU A 17 14.53 3.20 5.72
N GLU A 18 14.93 4.37 6.24
CA GLU A 18 14.28 5.08 7.32
C GLU A 18 12.85 5.39 6.85
N LEU A 19 11.86 4.71 7.43
CA LEU A 19 10.45 4.99 7.19
C LEU A 19 10.12 6.37 7.75
N LEU A 20 10.44 7.41 6.98
CA LEU A 20 10.21 8.79 7.36
C LEU A 20 8.78 9.15 6.95
N PHE A 21 7.90 9.24 7.95
CA PHE A 21 6.58 9.84 7.75
C PHE A 21 6.77 11.34 7.63
N GLU A 22 6.09 11.95 6.66
CA GLU A 22 6.13 13.40 6.43
C GLU A 22 5.81 14.22 7.71
N TYR A 23 4.98 13.67 8.60
CA TYR A 23 4.64 14.27 9.89
C TYR A 23 5.84 14.43 10.85
N PHE A 24 6.92 13.65 10.68
CA PHE A 24 8.14 13.71 11.49
C PHE A 24 9.29 14.46 10.79
N GLU A 25 9.05 15.08 9.63
CA GLU A 25 10.06 15.88 8.95
C GLU A 25 10.21 17.26 9.61
N SER A 26 11.21 17.40 10.47
CA SER A 26 11.61 18.68 11.07
C SER A 26 12.36 19.61 10.08
N GLU A 27 12.82 19.06 8.95
CA GLU A 27 13.57 19.81 7.94
C GLU A 27 12.66 20.69 7.07
N GLN A 28 13.17 21.87 6.73
CA GLN A 28 12.48 22.78 5.81
C GLN A 28 12.29 22.14 4.43
N PRO A 29 11.23 22.48 3.66
CA PRO A 29 10.89 21.84 2.39
C PRO A 29 12.07 21.60 1.42
N GLN A 30 12.92 22.60 1.22
CA GLN A 30 14.11 22.55 0.36
C GLN A 30 15.25 21.66 0.86
N ARG A 31 15.21 21.21 2.12
CA ARG A 31 16.20 20.32 2.75
C ARG A 31 15.67 18.90 2.95
N ARG A 32 14.40 18.64 2.60
CA ARG A 32 13.79 17.33 2.76
C ARG A 32 14.38 16.34 1.76
N ARG A 33 14.43 15.08 2.17
CA ARG A 33 14.84 13.98 1.29
C ARG A 33 13.87 13.86 0.10
N PRO A 34 14.34 13.31 -1.03
CA PRO A 34 13.50 13.07 -2.20
C PRO A 34 12.25 12.25 -1.87
N LEU A 35 11.18 12.47 -2.64
CA LEU A 35 9.89 11.80 -2.46
C LEU A 35 9.97 10.26 -2.54
N HIS A 36 11.02 9.69 -3.12
CA HIS A 36 11.10 8.25 -3.31
C HIS A 36 11.34 7.44 -2.03
N GLU A 37 11.72 8.09 -0.94
CA GLU A 37 11.83 7.48 0.40
C GLU A 37 10.56 7.71 1.25
N LYS A 38 9.51 8.32 0.69
CA LYS A 38 8.32 8.73 1.43
C LYS A 38 7.11 7.84 1.17
N TYR A 39 6.24 7.80 2.17
CA TYR A 39 4.93 7.18 2.11
C TYR A 39 3.85 8.19 2.46
N SER A 40 2.71 8.09 1.81
CA SER A 40 1.49 8.82 2.21
C SER A 40 0.53 7.89 2.94
N VAL A 41 -0.20 8.44 3.89
CA VAL A 41 -1.29 7.74 4.59
C VAL A 41 -2.57 8.46 4.29
N ALA A 42 -3.62 7.69 3.98
CA ALA A 42 -4.91 8.25 3.65
C ALA A 42 -6.04 7.43 4.26
N TRP A 43 -7.06 8.14 4.73
CA TRP A 43 -8.27 7.58 5.29
C TRP A 43 -9.46 7.93 4.41
N TYR A 44 -10.22 6.90 3.97
CA TYR A 44 -11.40 7.10 3.15
C TYR A 44 -12.62 6.43 3.81
N PRO A 45 -13.60 7.21 4.29
CA PRO A 45 -14.89 6.68 4.71
C PRO A 45 -15.76 6.30 3.50
N ILE A 46 -16.51 5.21 3.60
CA ILE A 46 -17.46 4.75 2.60
C ILE A 46 -18.89 4.90 3.13
N TYR A 47 -19.67 5.76 2.48
CA TYR A 47 -21.08 6.00 2.77
C TYR A 47 -21.96 5.30 1.71
N ARG A 48 -23.21 4.88 2.05
CA ARG A 48 -24.23 4.64 1.00
C ARG A 48 -24.83 5.98 0.59
N ILE A 49 -25.15 6.12 -0.69
CA ILE A 49 -25.86 7.28 -1.24
C ILE A 49 -27.28 6.80 -1.59
N PRO A 50 -28.36 7.59 -1.36
CA PRO A 50 -28.40 8.98 -0.91
C PRO A 50 -28.35 9.21 0.63
N ASP A 51 -28.90 8.31 1.45
CA ASP A 51 -29.06 8.52 2.91
C ASP A 51 -28.39 7.40 3.74
N GLY A 52 -27.19 6.99 3.33
CA GLY A 52 -26.52 5.83 3.90
C GLY A 52 -25.78 6.06 5.19
N ASN A 53 -26.00 5.18 6.15
CA ASN A 53 -25.09 5.02 7.29
C ASN A 53 -23.65 4.76 6.83
N PHE A 54 -22.70 5.21 7.66
CA PHE A 54 -21.28 4.90 7.53
C PHE A 54 -21.10 3.38 7.44
N ARG A 55 -20.60 2.88 6.30
CA ARG A 55 -20.53 1.43 6.04
C ARG A 55 -19.20 0.85 6.45
N ALA A 56 -18.13 1.46 5.99
CA ALA A 56 -16.78 0.96 6.13
C ALA A 56 -15.81 2.13 5.99
N ALA A 57 -14.60 1.94 6.47
CA ALA A 57 -13.50 2.81 6.09
C ALA A 57 -12.24 2.01 5.83
N PHE A 58 -11.35 2.63 5.07
CA PHE A 58 -10.02 2.10 4.78
C PHE A 58 -8.96 3.12 5.16
N LEU A 59 -7.92 2.64 5.82
CA LEU A 59 -6.67 3.35 6.06
C LEU A 59 -5.61 2.70 5.16
N THR A 60 -5.11 3.44 4.18
CA THR A 60 -4.11 2.95 3.22
C THR A 60 -2.78 3.65 3.42
N TYR A 61 -1.72 2.90 3.15
CA TYR A 61 -0.34 3.40 3.08
C TYR A 61 0.13 3.26 1.64
N HIS A 62 0.72 4.32 1.10
CA HIS A 62 1.00 4.48 -0.32
C HIS A 62 2.47 4.83 -0.52
N SER A 63 3.19 4.05 -1.35
CA SER A 63 4.59 4.34 -1.68
C SER A 63 4.69 5.45 -2.71
N LEU A 64 5.41 6.52 -2.39
CA LEU A 64 5.66 7.61 -3.35
C LEU A 64 6.91 7.39 -4.21
N GLY A 65 7.76 6.42 -3.85
CA GLY A 65 8.95 6.03 -4.63
C GLY A 65 8.74 4.99 -5.70
N HIS A 66 7.62 4.25 -5.66
CA HIS A 66 7.34 3.18 -6.62
C HIS A 66 6.07 3.48 -7.41
N LEU A 67 6.06 4.59 -8.15
CA LEU A 67 4.92 4.94 -8.99
C LEU A 67 4.77 3.96 -10.16
N VAL A 68 3.58 3.39 -10.29
CA VAL A 68 3.24 2.43 -11.35
C VAL A 68 2.55 3.19 -12.48
N ARG A 69 3.08 3.07 -13.70
CA ARG A 69 2.42 3.59 -14.90
C ARG A 69 1.21 2.71 -15.24
N ARG A 70 0.02 3.30 -15.24
CA ARG A 70 -1.21 2.69 -15.77
C ARG A 70 -1.45 3.22 -17.17
N SER A 71 -1.22 2.37 -18.17
CA SER A 71 -1.69 2.61 -19.54
C SER A 71 -3.08 2.00 -19.71
N THR A 72 -4.09 2.81 -20.01
CA THR A 72 -5.36 2.29 -20.51
C THR A 72 -5.17 2.00 -22.00
N LYS A 73 -5.17 0.72 -22.39
CA LYS A 73 -5.41 0.35 -23.80
C LYS A 73 -6.88 0.63 -24.09
N ILE A 74 -7.18 1.88 -24.41
CA ILE A 74 -8.41 2.26 -25.08
C ILE A 74 -7.94 2.66 -26.47
N ASP A 75 -8.56 2.13 -27.53
CA ASP A 75 -8.12 2.19 -28.94
C ASP A 75 -8.08 3.60 -29.57
N TYR A 76 -8.01 4.65 -28.75
CA TYR A 76 -7.75 6.02 -29.16
C TYR A 76 -6.30 6.39 -28.83
N PRO A 77 -5.66 7.29 -29.61
CA PRO A 77 -4.36 7.84 -29.28
C PRO A 77 -4.51 8.79 -28.08
N SER A 78 -4.74 8.23 -26.90
CA SER A 78 -4.84 8.95 -25.64
C SER A 78 -3.44 9.13 -25.07
N VAL A 79 -3.08 10.40 -24.88
CA VAL A 79 -1.85 10.89 -24.24
C VAL A 79 -1.85 10.58 -22.72
N ASP A 80 -2.89 9.96 -22.19
CA ASP A 80 -3.14 9.96 -20.75
C ASP A 80 -2.62 8.69 -20.05
N ALA A 81 -1.29 8.60 -19.96
CA ALA A 81 -0.65 7.66 -19.05
C ALA A 81 -0.79 8.18 -17.61
N SER A 82 -1.66 7.56 -16.82
CA SER A 82 -1.79 7.90 -15.39
C SER A 82 -0.72 7.18 -14.56
N MET A 83 -0.14 7.89 -13.59
CA MET A 83 0.77 7.29 -12.60
C MET A 83 0.01 7.00 -11.31
N ILE A 84 0.32 5.86 -10.69
CA ILE A 84 -0.37 5.39 -9.49
C ILE A 84 0.64 5.13 -8.39
N SER A 85 0.38 5.66 -7.21
CA SER A 85 1.07 5.24 -5.99
C SER A 85 0.43 3.94 -5.45
N PRO A 86 1.15 2.80 -5.45
CA PRO A 86 0.60 1.53 -5.03
C PRO A 86 0.32 1.53 -3.52
N VAL A 87 -0.79 0.89 -3.15
CA VAL A 87 -1.10 0.59 -1.75
C VAL A 87 -0.13 -0.49 -1.28
N VAL A 88 0.65 -0.16 -0.26
CA VAL A 88 1.64 -1.04 0.37
C VAL A 88 1.20 -1.51 1.75
N GLY A 89 0.25 -0.81 2.38
CA GLY A 89 -0.37 -1.22 3.63
C GLY A 89 -1.87 -0.88 3.67
N LEU A 90 -2.66 -1.71 4.36
CA LEU A 90 -4.10 -1.54 4.50
C LEU A 90 -4.58 -1.87 5.90
N ARG A 91 -5.49 -1.06 6.42
CA ARG A 91 -6.41 -1.44 7.51
C ARG A 91 -7.83 -1.08 7.13
N SER A 92 -8.77 -1.91 7.55
CA SER A 92 -10.20 -1.72 7.29
C SER A 92 -10.99 -1.68 8.59
N TYR A 93 -12.08 -0.92 8.57
CA TYR A 93 -13.09 -0.85 9.62
C TYR A 93 -14.45 -1.17 9.00
N ASN A 94 -15.24 -2.03 9.65
CA ASN A 94 -16.55 -2.52 9.17
C ASN A 94 -16.55 -3.13 7.74
N ALA A 95 -15.43 -3.68 7.28
CA ALA A 95 -15.35 -4.30 5.95
C ALA A 95 -15.75 -5.79 5.92
N GLN A 96 -15.99 -6.42 7.08
CA GLN A 96 -16.27 -7.86 7.18
C GLN A 96 -17.69 -8.22 6.72
N GLU A 97 -18.65 -7.34 6.93
CA GLU A 97 -20.05 -7.52 6.49
C GLU A 97 -20.24 -7.21 5.00
N GLU A 98 -19.16 -6.91 4.28
CA GLU A 98 -19.16 -6.41 2.92
C GLU A 98 -18.25 -7.24 2.02
N CYS A 99 -18.54 -7.28 0.72
CA CYS A 99 -17.79 -8.09 -0.25
C CYS A 99 -16.56 -7.39 -0.86
N TRP A 100 -15.98 -6.39 -0.16
CA TRP A 100 -14.87 -5.57 -0.67
C TRP A 100 -13.63 -6.38 -1.08
N PHE A 101 -13.39 -7.50 -0.41
CA PHE A 101 -12.25 -8.40 -0.66
C PHE A 101 -12.68 -9.76 -1.19
N GLN A 102 -13.87 -9.84 -1.80
CA GLN A 102 -14.31 -11.05 -2.48
C GLN A 102 -13.98 -10.93 -3.97
N LEU A 103 -13.32 -11.95 -4.52
CA LEU A 103 -13.12 -12.05 -5.95
C LEU A 103 -14.50 -12.17 -6.61
N ARG A 104 -14.85 -11.25 -7.50
CA ARG A 104 -16.06 -11.39 -8.32
C ARG A 104 -15.91 -12.68 -9.13
N HIS A 105 -16.71 -13.69 -8.81
CA HIS A 105 -16.79 -14.90 -9.62
C HIS A 105 -17.13 -14.47 -11.04
N SER A 106 -16.23 -14.70 -12.00
CA SER A 106 -16.60 -14.50 -13.39
C SER A 106 -17.76 -15.46 -13.67
N VAL A 107 -18.86 -14.91 -14.17
CA VAL A 107 -19.95 -15.72 -14.71
C VAL A 107 -19.43 -16.29 -16.03
N LEU A 108 -18.62 -17.34 -15.96
CA LEU A 108 -18.22 -18.15 -17.10
C LEU A 108 -18.61 -19.61 -16.85
N PRO A 109 -19.15 -20.34 -17.85
CA PRO A 109 -19.73 -21.66 -17.64
C PRO A 109 -18.67 -22.66 -17.16
N ASP A 110 -18.96 -23.30 -16.04
CA ASP A 110 -18.51 -24.56 -15.39
C ASP A 110 -17.24 -25.36 -15.82
N THR A 111 -16.37 -24.92 -16.73
CA THR A 111 -15.15 -25.64 -17.10
C THR A 111 -13.87 -25.18 -16.38
N ALA A 112 -13.94 -24.14 -15.53
CA ALA A 112 -12.77 -23.56 -14.84
C ALA A 112 -12.73 -23.79 -13.31
N LYS A 113 -13.41 -24.82 -12.78
CA LYS A 113 -13.47 -25.11 -11.33
C LYS A 113 -12.13 -25.44 -10.67
N LEU A 114 -11.08 -25.72 -11.44
CA LEU A 114 -9.73 -25.99 -10.90
C LEU A 114 -8.92 -24.71 -10.60
N SER A 115 -9.33 -23.54 -11.12
CA SER A 115 -8.57 -22.27 -11.01
C SER A 115 -9.05 -21.33 -9.89
N GLY A 116 -10.22 -21.61 -9.30
CA GLY A 116 -10.86 -20.75 -8.30
C GLY A 116 -10.26 -20.84 -6.90
N LEU A 117 -9.75 -22.01 -6.51
CA LEU A 117 -9.15 -22.23 -5.18
C LEU A 117 -7.81 -21.48 -5.02
N SER A 118 -6.99 -21.40 -6.07
CA SER A 118 -5.71 -20.70 -6.04
C SER A 118 -5.87 -19.17 -5.95
N SER A 119 -6.85 -18.61 -6.65
CA SER A 119 -7.08 -17.15 -6.70
C SER A 119 -7.60 -16.59 -5.38
N SER A 120 -8.47 -17.32 -4.68
CA SER A 120 -8.95 -16.95 -3.33
C SER A 120 -7.81 -17.00 -2.29
N GLY A 121 -6.92 -17.99 -2.40
CA GLY A 121 -5.71 -18.09 -1.58
C GLY A 121 -4.77 -16.89 -1.76
N ILE A 122 -4.48 -16.52 -3.02
CA ILE A 122 -3.64 -15.36 -3.35
C ILE A 122 -4.23 -14.06 -2.79
N LEU A 123 -5.56 -13.88 -2.91
CA LEU A 123 -6.21 -12.67 -2.40
C LEU A 123 -6.12 -12.56 -0.87
N LYS A 124 -6.35 -13.67 -0.16
CA LYS A 124 -6.20 -13.72 1.30
C LYS A 124 -4.78 -13.43 1.74
N GLU A 125 -3.79 -14.00 1.06
CA GLU A 125 -2.39 -13.75 1.33
C GLU A 125 -2.02 -12.27 1.08
N ARG A 126 -2.45 -11.70 -0.04
CA ARG A 126 -2.23 -10.27 -0.34
C ARG A 126 -2.85 -9.37 0.74
N LEU A 127 -4.07 -9.66 1.16
CA LEU A 127 -4.73 -8.88 2.21
C LEU A 127 -3.97 -8.99 3.54
N ARG A 128 -3.56 -10.21 3.92
CA ARG A 128 -2.71 -10.45 5.10
C ARG A 128 -1.43 -9.63 5.03
N THR A 129 -0.71 -9.69 3.92
CA THR A 129 0.54 -8.93 3.73
C THR A 129 0.32 -7.42 3.83
N LEU A 130 -0.77 -6.89 3.26
CA LEU A 130 -1.09 -5.46 3.39
C LEU A 130 -1.38 -5.06 4.84
N GLU A 131 -2.06 -5.91 5.61
CA GLU A 131 -2.35 -5.67 7.02
C GLU A 131 -1.10 -5.73 7.90
N GLU A 132 -0.20 -6.68 7.63
CA GLU A 132 1.10 -6.82 8.29
C GLU A 132 1.96 -5.59 8.00
N THR A 133 2.06 -5.17 6.73
CA THR A 133 2.82 -3.97 6.36
C THR A 133 2.24 -2.71 7.00
N ALA A 134 0.92 -2.54 7.05
CA ALA A 134 0.32 -1.41 7.77
C ALA A 134 0.66 -1.41 9.26
N THR A 135 0.79 -2.61 9.87
CA THR A 135 1.18 -2.76 11.27
C THR A 135 2.63 -2.37 11.50
N LEU A 136 3.53 -2.80 10.60
CA LEU A 136 4.93 -2.41 10.62
C LEU A 136 5.06 -0.90 10.44
N MET A 137 4.42 -0.33 9.43
CA MET A 137 4.47 1.11 9.17
C MET A 137 3.96 1.92 10.37
N ALA A 138 2.80 1.58 10.93
CA ALA A 138 2.20 2.34 12.03
C ALA A 138 2.93 2.25 13.37
N ARG A 139 3.80 1.24 13.55
CA ARG A 139 4.45 0.91 14.83
C ARG A 139 5.97 0.77 14.71
N ALA A 140 6.56 1.13 13.57
CA ALA A 140 7.99 0.98 13.33
C ALA A 140 8.80 1.69 14.41
N VAL A 141 9.86 1.04 14.89
CA VAL A 141 10.82 1.63 15.82
C VAL A 141 12.17 1.68 15.11
N VAL A 142 12.75 2.87 15.01
CA VAL A 142 14.04 3.13 14.37
C VAL A 142 15.01 3.60 15.44
N ASN A 143 16.18 2.96 15.50
CA ASN A 143 17.27 3.36 16.38
C ASN A 143 18.25 4.22 15.57
N LYS A 144 18.52 5.43 16.04
CA LYS A 144 19.48 6.35 15.42
C LYS A 144 20.53 6.75 16.45
N GLY A 145 21.66 6.05 16.43
CA GLY A 145 22.65 6.15 17.49
C GLY A 145 22.05 5.76 18.84
N ASN A 146 22.08 6.68 19.81
CA ASN A 146 21.51 6.48 21.15
C ASN A 146 20.03 6.87 21.27
N LEU A 147 19.40 7.32 20.20
CA LEU A 147 18.01 7.76 20.19
C LEU A 147 17.09 6.70 19.58
N ILE A 148 15.95 6.45 20.23
CA ILE A 148 14.92 5.53 19.77
C ILE A 148 13.72 6.34 19.29
N PHE A 149 13.38 6.22 18.01
CA PHE A 149 12.21 6.83 17.41
C PHE A 149 11.15 5.76 17.20
N ALA A 150 9.99 5.91 17.84
CA ALA A 150 8.88 4.97 17.68
C ALA A 150 7.72 5.66 16.96
N ASN A 151 7.29 5.11 15.83
CA ASN A 151 6.07 5.55 15.18
C ASN A 151 4.85 5.14 16.02
N ARG A 152 3.95 6.10 16.24
CA ARG A 152 2.68 5.89 16.94
C ARG A 152 1.57 6.55 16.14
N HIS A 153 1.10 5.87 15.10
CA HIS A 153 0.05 6.41 14.24
C HIS A 153 -1.33 6.38 14.92
N PRO A 154 -1.96 7.54 15.23
CA PRO A 154 -3.23 7.59 15.95
C PRO A 154 -4.38 6.98 15.13
N ASP A 155 -4.47 7.27 13.83
CA ASP A 155 -5.55 6.71 12.99
C ASP A 155 -5.46 5.18 12.89
N TYR A 156 -4.25 4.63 12.76
CA TYR A 156 -4.08 3.18 12.83
C TYR A 156 -4.58 2.59 14.16
N LYS A 157 -4.33 3.25 15.30
CA LYS A 157 -4.88 2.82 16.59
C LYS A 157 -6.41 2.91 16.63
N PHE A 158 -6.99 3.97 16.06
CA PHE A 158 -8.44 4.11 15.91
C PHE A 158 -9.02 2.91 15.14
N PHE A 159 -8.46 2.59 13.97
CA PHE A 159 -8.87 1.44 13.15
C PHE A 159 -8.75 0.10 13.90
N LEU A 160 -7.68 -0.09 14.69
CA LEU A 160 -7.53 -1.30 15.50
C LEU A 160 -8.56 -1.41 16.64
N SER A 161 -8.87 -0.29 17.31
CA SER A 161 -9.78 -0.29 18.46
C SER A 161 -11.20 -0.73 18.11
N ARG A 162 -11.58 -0.64 16.84
CA ARG A 162 -12.93 -0.94 16.33
C ARG A 162 -13.01 -2.23 15.52
N ARG A 163 -12.00 -3.10 15.59
CA ARG A 163 -11.99 -4.40 14.88
C ARG A 163 -12.92 -5.46 15.49
N HIS A 164 -13.40 -5.23 16.71
CA HIS A 164 -14.12 -6.20 17.53
C HIS A 164 -15.55 -5.77 17.92
N LEU A 165 -16.06 -4.71 17.31
CA LEU A 165 -17.47 -4.29 17.39
C LEU A 165 -18.08 -4.51 16.01
#